data_AF-A0A229UQN6-F1
#
_entry.id   AF-A0A229UQN6-F1
#
_cell.length_a   1.000
_cell.length_b   1.000
_cell.length_c   1.000
_cell.angle_alpha   90.00
_cell.angle_beta   90.00
_cell.angle_gamma   90.00
#
_symmetry.space_group_name_H-M   'P 1'
#
loop_
_entity.id
_entity.type
_entity.pdbx_description
1 polymer ?
#
loop_
_entity_poly.entity_id
_entity_poly.type
_entity_poly.pdbx_seq_one_letter_code
_entity_poly.pdbx_strand_id
1 'polypeptide(L)'
;MKVIIFALVVCLIVLTGSIKDHKTEDMVFQASIALALCLLLLFGRRDKQSTDDFITWLKRNAVQLLDNKTLQYNNVDISLETVLVQYHFCFSFGFFSNRYPSRYWITEYHLTPLISLFYSAITVVFGWWSLPTGPFRAIYTIYKNATGGEKIRIRQLIPKVYYIAPSVKVKDTKSIEL
;
A
#
# COMPACT_ATOMS: atom_id res chain seq x y z
N MET A 1 -4.72 10.60 -1.14
CA MET A 1 -5.83 11.58 -1.28
C MET A 1 -6.61 11.37 -2.58
N LYS A 2 -5.96 11.36 -3.76
CA LYS A 2 -6.64 11.17 -5.08
C LYS A 2 -7.52 9.90 -5.18
N VAL A 3 -7.05 8.76 -4.64
CA VAL A 3 -7.79 7.47 -4.67
C VAL A 3 -9.05 7.48 -3.82
N ILE A 4 -8.98 8.12 -2.65
CA ILE A 4 -10.10 8.18 -1.71
C ILE A 4 -11.21 9.04 -2.32
N ILE A 5 -10.84 10.20 -2.88
CA ILE A 5 -11.78 11.08 -3.58
C ILE A 5 -12.42 10.34 -4.74
N PHE A 6 -11.61 9.65 -5.56
CA PHE A 6 -12.11 8.89 -6.69
C PHE A 6 -13.10 7.78 -6.29
N ALA A 7 -12.75 6.96 -5.30
CA ALA A 7 -13.62 5.88 -4.85
C ALA A 7 -14.90 6.41 -4.19
N LEU A 8 -14.83 7.55 -3.48
CA LEU A 8 -16.02 8.24 -2.97
C LEU A 8 -16.91 8.72 -4.12
N VAL A 9 -16.34 9.30 -5.18
CA VAL A 9 -17.09 9.73 -6.37
C VAL A 9 -17.76 8.54 -7.06
N VAL A 10 -17.05 7.42 -7.24
CA VAL A 10 -17.65 6.19 -7.81
C VAL A 10 -18.78 5.67 -6.94
N CYS A 11 -18.59 5.63 -5.61
CA CYS A 11 -19.62 5.21 -4.67
C CYS A 11 -20.86 6.12 -4.77
N LEU A 12 -20.66 7.43 -4.89
CA LEU A 12 -21.73 8.41 -5.01
C LEU A 12 -22.50 8.26 -6.33
N ILE A 13 -21.79 8.06 -7.45
CA ILE A 13 -22.41 7.78 -8.77
C ILE A 13 -23.27 6.52 -8.70
N VAL A 14 -22.73 5.44 -8.14
CA VAL A 14 -23.45 4.16 -7.96
C VAL A 14 -24.72 4.36 -7.15
N LEU A 15 -24.63 5.06 -6.00
CA LEU A 15 -25.79 5.34 -5.14
C LEU A 15 -26.85 6.22 -5.83
N THR A 16 -26.43 7.21 -6.64
CA THR A 16 -27.39 8.06 -7.37
C THR A 16 -28.10 7.32 -8.50
N GLY A 17 -27.48 6.30 -9.09
CA GLY A 17 -28.09 5.46 -10.13
C GLY A 17 -29.27 4.63 -9.60
N SER A 18 -29.21 4.22 -8.32
CA SER A 18 -30.27 3.42 -7.67
C SER A 18 -31.63 4.12 -7.56
N ILE A 19 -31.66 5.46 -7.64
CA ILE A 19 -32.87 6.24 -7.33
C ILE A 19 -33.88 6.18 -8.48
N LYS A 20 -33.46 5.80 -9.70
CA LYS A 20 -34.32 5.86 -10.90
C LYS A 20 -35.15 4.61 -11.18
N ASP A 21 -34.72 3.43 -10.78
CA ASP A 21 -35.44 2.16 -11.01
C ASP A 21 -35.46 1.33 -9.71
N HIS A 22 -36.63 1.19 -9.09
CA HIS A 22 -36.84 0.48 -7.82
C HIS A 22 -36.78 -1.05 -7.94
N LYS A 23 -35.80 -1.60 -8.65
CA LYS A 23 -35.55 -3.05 -8.65
C LYS A 23 -34.63 -3.41 -7.48
N THR A 24 -35.09 -4.31 -6.62
CA THR A 24 -34.35 -4.77 -5.45
C THR A 24 -33.02 -5.45 -5.79
N GLU A 25 -32.95 -6.11 -6.95
CA GLU A 25 -31.75 -6.78 -7.46
C GLU A 25 -30.60 -5.77 -7.71
N ASP A 26 -30.92 -4.61 -8.28
CA ASP A 26 -29.94 -3.56 -8.58
C ASP A 26 -29.38 -2.96 -7.28
N MET A 27 -30.23 -2.80 -6.26
CA MET A 27 -29.80 -2.30 -4.95
C MET A 27 -28.79 -3.23 -4.28
N VAL A 28 -29.03 -4.55 -4.31
CA VAL A 28 -28.12 -5.54 -3.68
C VAL A 28 -26.76 -5.55 -4.39
N PHE A 29 -26.77 -5.51 -5.72
CA PHE A 29 -25.55 -5.48 -6.53
C PHE A 29 -24.71 -4.22 -6.25
N GLN A 30 -25.35 -3.06 -6.25
CA GLN A 30 -24.70 -1.77 -5.98
C GLN A 30 -24.14 -1.70 -4.56
N ALA A 31 -24.91 -2.16 -3.57
CA ALA A 31 -24.45 -2.22 -2.18
C ALA A 31 -23.22 -3.14 -2.02
N SER A 32 -23.20 -4.27 -2.72
CA SER A 32 -22.05 -5.19 -2.72
C SER A 32 -20.79 -4.57 -3.31
N ILE A 33 -20.91 -3.83 -4.43
CA ILE A 33 -19.80 -3.09 -5.03
C ILE A 33 -19.31 -1.99 -4.08
N ALA A 34 -20.23 -1.20 -3.52
CA ALA A 34 -19.90 -0.12 -2.59
C ALA A 34 -19.15 -0.66 -1.36
N LEU A 35 -19.60 -1.78 -0.81
CA LEU A 35 -18.94 -2.46 0.31
C LEU A 35 -17.53 -2.93 -0.07
N ALA A 36 -17.37 -3.59 -1.23
CA ALA A 36 -16.08 -4.07 -1.70
C ALA A 36 -15.08 -2.92 -1.89
N LEU A 37 -15.51 -1.80 -2.48
CA LEU A 37 -14.70 -0.60 -2.65
C LEU A 37 -14.36 0.03 -1.29
N CYS A 38 -15.31 0.11 -0.37
CA CYS A 38 -15.10 0.62 0.98
C CYS A 38 -14.02 -0.19 1.72
N LEU A 39 -14.12 -1.52 1.69
CA LEU A 39 -13.12 -2.41 2.29
C LEU A 39 -11.73 -2.22 1.67
N LEU A 40 -11.65 -2.10 0.34
CA LEU A 40 -10.40 -1.84 -0.36
C LEU A 40 -9.76 -0.50 0.04
N LEU A 41 -10.58 0.54 0.25
CA LEU A 41 -10.10 1.83 0.75
C LEU A 41 -9.59 1.75 2.18
N LEU A 42 -10.33 1.09 3.07
CA LEU A 42 -9.91 0.90 4.46
C LEU A 42 -8.59 0.12 4.52
N PHE A 43 -8.49 -0.93 3.72
CA PHE A 43 -7.28 -1.73 3.56
C PHE A 43 -6.09 -0.87 3.09
N GLY A 44 -6.26 -0.10 2.02
CA GLY A 44 -5.20 0.78 1.50
C GLY A 44 -4.78 1.87 2.50
N ARG A 45 -5.71 2.39 3.31
CA ARG A 45 -5.39 3.34 4.39
C ARG A 45 -4.55 2.68 5.48
N ARG A 46 -4.93 1.48 5.91
CA ARG A 46 -4.20 0.71 6.93
C ARG A 46 -2.78 0.36 6.49
N ASP A 47 -2.61 -0.02 5.24
CA ASP A 47 -1.29 -0.31 4.67
C ASP A 47 -0.41 0.92 4.58
N LYS A 48 -0.98 2.06 4.15
CA LYS A 48 -0.25 3.31 4.12
C LYS A 48 0.23 3.70 5.52
N GLN A 49 -0.66 3.63 6.52
CA GLN A 49 -0.29 3.92 7.91
C GLN A 49 0.82 3.00 8.40
N SER A 50 0.72 1.69 8.15
CA SER A 50 1.76 0.73 8.52
C SER A 50 3.12 1.05 7.86
N THR A 51 3.09 1.56 6.63
CA THR A 51 4.29 1.99 5.90
C THR A 51 4.88 3.24 6.54
N ASP A 52 4.06 4.26 6.80
CA ASP A 52 4.49 5.52 7.39
C ASP A 52 5.06 5.30 8.80
N ASP A 53 4.46 4.42 9.59
CA ASP A 53 4.93 4.00 10.92
C ASP A 53 6.29 3.30 10.83
N PHE A 54 6.43 2.34 9.91
CA PHE A 54 7.69 1.64 9.68
C PHE A 54 8.80 2.59 9.22
N ILE A 55 8.49 3.48 8.28
CA ILE A 55 9.43 4.49 7.78
C ILE A 55 9.86 5.45 8.89
N THR A 56 8.93 5.85 9.75
CA THR A 56 9.23 6.72 10.90
C THR A 56 10.13 6.00 11.90
N TRP A 57 9.83 4.74 12.21
CA TRP A 57 10.68 3.89 13.04
C TRP A 57 12.09 3.74 12.43
N LEU A 58 12.17 3.50 11.12
CA LEU A 58 13.44 3.35 10.41
C LEU A 58 14.28 4.64 10.48
N LYS A 59 13.66 5.82 10.33
CA LYS A 59 14.34 7.11 10.46
C LYS A 59 14.91 7.33 11.86
N ARG A 60 14.13 7.03 12.90
CA ARG A 60 14.55 7.21 14.31
C ARG A 60 15.73 6.30 14.66
N ASN A 61 15.78 5.12 14.06
CA ASN A 61 16.77 4.10 14.37
C ASN A 61 17.89 3.97 13.32
N ALA A 62 17.89 4.82 12.29
CA ALA A 62 18.82 4.72 11.16
C ALA A 62 20.29 4.71 11.60
N VAL A 63 20.67 5.58 12.54
CA VAL A 63 22.05 5.68 13.04
C VAL A 63 22.50 4.38 13.70
N GLN A 64 21.64 3.77 14.52
CA GLN A 64 21.95 2.51 15.21
C GLN A 64 22.03 1.35 14.23
N LEU A 65 21.15 1.31 13.24
CA LEU A 65 21.21 0.29 12.17
C LEU A 65 22.49 0.44 11.33
N LEU A 66 22.93 1.67 11.03
CA LEU A 66 24.17 1.93 10.31
C LEU A 66 25.42 1.53 11.11
N ASP A 67 25.34 1.52 12.44
CA ASP A 67 26.35 0.97 13.36
C ASP A 67 26.28 -0.56 13.48
N ASN A 68 25.65 -1.24 12.50
CA ASN A 68 25.43 -2.69 12.45
C ASN A 68 24.67 -3.28 13.66
N LYS A 69 23.92 -2.48 14.42
CA LYS A 69 23.07 -3.00 15.48
C LYS A 69 21.80 -3.61 14.90
N THR A 70 21.40 -4.75 15.43
CA THR A 70 20.09 -5.36 15.16
C THR A 70 19.07 -4.77 16.12
N LEU A 71 17.92 -4.33 15.60
CA LEU A 71 16.86 -3.70 16.39
C LEU A 71 15.52 -4.35 16.11
N GLN A 72 14.63 -4.35 17.11
CA GLN A 72 13.31 -4.95 16.97
C GLN A 72 12.25 -3.96 16.50
N TYR A 73 11.46 -4.39 15.53
CA TYR A 73 10.23 -3.74 15.10
C TYR A 73 9.10 -4.77 15.07
N ASN A 74 8.03 -4.55 15.84
CA ASN A 74 6.90 -5.49 15.96
C ASN A 74 7.33 -6.93 16.26
N ASN A 75 8.28 -7.12 17.18
CA ASN A 75 8.87 -8.42 17.56
C ASN A 75 9.62 -9.13 16.42
N VAL A 76 10.08 -8.38 15.42
CA VAL A 76 10.95 -8.90 14.35
C VAL A 76 12.29 -8.18 14.41
N ASP A 77 13.37 -8.95 14.41
CA ASP A 77 14.73 -8.43 14.34
C ASP A 77 15.01 -7.86 12.95
N ILE A 78 15.42 -6.60 12.90
CA ILE A 78 15.75 -5.86 11.69
C ILE A 78 17.22 -5.47 11.74
N SER A 79 17.94 -5.86 10.69
CA SER A 79 19.34 -5.50 10.43
C SER A 79 19.46 -4.81 9.06
N LEU A 80 20.65 -4.32 8.72
CA LEU A 80 20.91 -3.73 7.40
C LEU A 80 20.71 -4.71 6.24
N GLU A 81 20.88 -6.01 6.51
CA GLU A 81 20.76 -7.08 5.51
C GLU A 81 19.33 -7.60 5.36
N THR A 82 18.42 -7.24 6.27
CA THR A 82 17.02 -7.65 6.19
C THR A 82 16.42 -7.24 4.84
N VAL A 83 15.82 -8.22 4.15
CA VAL A 83 15.18 -8.04 2.84
C VAL A 83 13.70 -7.79 3.02
N LEU A 84 13.27 -6.60 2.63
CA LEU A 84 11.87 -6.21 2.53
C LEU A 84 11.34 -6.55 1.14
N VAL A 85 10.08 -6.98 1.09
CA VAL A 85 9.31 -7.22 -0.12
C VAL A 85 8.12 -6.29 -0.11
N GLN A 86 7.87 -5.65 -1.25
CA GLN A 86 6.69 -4.83 -1.48
C GLN A 86 5.92 -5.40 -2.67
N TYR A 87 4.68 -5.80 -2.40
CA TYR A 87 3.74 -6.19 -3.44
C TYR A 87 3.01 -4.97 -3.96
N HIS A 88 2.43 -5.09 -5.13
CA HIS A 88 1.66 -4.00 -5.71
C HIS A 88 0.27 -4.49 -6.09
N PHE A 89 -0.73 -3.63 -5.98
CA PHE A 89 -1.99 -3.84 -6.67
C PHE A 89 -2.22 -2.78 -7.73
N CYS A 90 -2.87 -3.18 -8.82
CA CYS A 90 -3.35 -2.27 -9.84
C CYS A 90 -4.83 -1.98 -9.60
N PHE A 91 -5.19 -0.70 -9.59
CA PHE A 91 -6.58 -0.27 -9.63
C PHE A 91 -6.78 0.58 -10.88
N SER A 92 -7.72 0.16 -11.70
CA SER A 92 -8.07 0.79 -12.96
C SER A 92 -9.57 1.06 -12.99
N PHE A 93 -9.98 2.18 -13.58
CA PHE A 93 -11.38 2.51 -13.87
C PHE A 93 -11.46 3.61 -14.95
N GLY A 94 -12.24 3.36 -15.99
CA GLY A 94 -12.43 4.27 -17.12
C GLY A 94 -11.11 4.53 -17.86
N PHE A 95 -10.53 5.73 -17.70
CA PHE A 95 -9.25 6.12 -18.29
C PHE A 95 -8.10 6.19 -17.28
N PHE A 96 -8.39 5.93 -16.00
CA PHE A 96 -7.39 5.97 -14.95
C PHE A 96 -6.92 4.57 -14.62
N SER A 97 -5.61 4.37 -14.58
CA SER A 97 -4.97 3.18 -14.05
C SER A 97 -3.86 3.64 -13.12
N ASN A 98 -3.74 3.07 -11.94
CA ASN A 98 -2.64 3.37 -11.02
C ASN A 98 -2.20 2.11 -10.27
N ARG A 99 -0.89 2.04 -10.02
CA ARG A 99 -0.27 0.96 -9.26
C ARG A 99 0.03 1.47 -7.86
N TYR A 100 -0.45 0.76 -6.85
CA TYR A 100 -0.26 1.12 -5.45
C TYR A 100 0.65 0.11 -4.77
N PRO A 101 1.70 0.57 -4.08
CA PRO A 101 2.54 -0.31 -3.28
C PRO A 101 1.80 -0.75 -2.02
N SER A 102 2.03 -2.00 -1.61
CA SER A 102 1.67 -2.51 -0.29
C SER A 102 2.57 -1.90 0.79
N ARG A 103 2.30 -2.22 2.05
CA ARG A 103 3.32 -2.08 3.10
C ARG A 103 4.56 -2.93 2.83
N TYR A 104 5.65 -2.61 3.50
CA TYR A 104 6.86 -3.44 3.49
C TYR A 104 6.62 -4.72 4.30
N TRP A 105 6.96 -5.86 3.70
CA TRP A 105 6.89 -7.18 4.32
C TRP A 105 8.29 -7.76 4.47
N ILE A 106 8.61 -8.33 5.62
CA ILE A 106 9.86 -9.03 5.85
C ILE A 106 9.76 -10.45 5.29
N THR A 107 10.69 -10.81 4.40
CA THR A 107 10.63 -12.07 3.63
C THR A 107 10.64 -13.32 4.50
N GLU A 108 11.39 -13.28 5.61
CA GLU A 108 11.64 -14.43 6.48
C GLU A 108 10.53 -14.63 7.54
N TYR A 109 9.76 -13.59 7.85
CA TYR A 109 8.79 -13.61 8.94
C TYR A 109 7.34 -13.77 8.46
N HIS A 110 7.01 -13.27 7.27
CA HIS A 110 5.66 -13.31 6.74
C HIS A 110 5.48 -14.37 5.66
N LEU A 111 4.25 -14.89 5.53
CA LEU A 111 3.83 -15.79 4.45
C LEU A 111 3.74 -15.03 3.12
N THR A 112 4.89 -14.73 2.54
CA THR A 112 5.04 -13.94 1.31
C THR A 112 4.25 -14.49 0.11
N PRO A 113 4.11 -15.82 -0.12
CA PRO A 113 3.32 -16.32 -1.25
C PRO A 113 1.83 -16.03 -1.12
N LEU A 114 1.28 -16.16 0.10
CA LEU A 114 -0.13 -15.87 0.37
C LEU A 114 -0.43 -14.38 0.17
N ILE A 115 0.49 -13.52 0.60
CA ILE A 115 0.39 -12.08 0.41
C ILE A 115 0.44 -11.74 -1.08
N SER A 116 1.38 -12.33 -1.84
CA SER A 116 1.48 -12.16 -3.28
C SER A 116 0.17 -12.54 -4.00
N LEU A 117 -0.41 -13.68 -3.62
CA LEU A 117 -1.68 -14.16 -4.17
C LEU A 117 -2.80 -13.16 -3.90
N PHE A 118 -2.89 -12.64 -2.67
CA PHE A 118 -3.91 -11.67 -2.28
C PHE A 118 -3.83 -10.37 -3.13
N TYR A 119 -2.64 -9.76 -3.26
CA TYR A 119 -2.48 -8.55 -4.08
C TYR A 119 -2.68 -8.80 -5.58
N SER A 120 -2.34 -9.99 -6.05
CA SER A 120 -2.59 -10.41 -7.43
C SER A 120 -4.09 -10.61 -7.67
N ALA A 121 -4.83 -11.21 -6.73
CA ALA A 121 -6.29 -11.35 -6.82
C ALA A 121 -6.99 -9.99 -6.88
N ILE A 122 -6.59 -9.03 -6.03
CA ILE A 122 -7.09 -7.64 -6.11
C ILE A 122 -6.80 -7.04 -7.49
N THR A 123 -5.59 -7.25 -8.02
CA THR A 123 -5.21 -6.76 -9.34
C THR A 123 -6.04 -7.40 -10.46
N VAL A 124 -6.37 -8.68 -10.35
CA VAL A 124 -7.24 -9.39 -11.31
C VAL A 124 -8.68 -8.88 -11.23
N VAL A 125 -9.16 -8.44 -10.07
CA VAL A 125 -10.54 -7.91 -9.99
C VAL A 125 -10.59 -6.46 -10.45
N PHE A 126 -9.62 -5.62 -10.06
CA PHE A 126 -9.70 -4.17 -10.22
C PHE A 126 -8.78 -3.60 -11.32
N GLY A 127 -7.88 -4.39 -11.89
CA GLY A 127 -6.87 -3.90 -12.83
C GLY A 127 -7.36 -3.71 -14.28
N TRP A 128 -8.48 -4.32 -14.67
CA TRP A 128 -8.91 -4.40 -16.08
C TRP A 128 -9.81 -3.27 -16.55
N TRP A 129 -10.43 -2.52 -15.64
CA TRP A 129 -11.50 -1.58 -15.99
C TRP A 129 -11.04 -0.29 -16.65
N SER A 130 -9.81 -0.21 -17.17
CA SER A 130 -9.38 0.92 -18.00
C SER A 130 -8.80 0.47 -19.34
N LEU A 131 -9.28 1.08 -20.43
CA LEU A 131 -8.81 0.81 -21.78
C LEU A 131 -7.93 1.97 -22.27
N PRO A 132 -6.75 1.71 -22.90
CA PRO A 132 -6.08 0.42 -23.06
C PRO A 132 -5.11 0.08 -21.91
N THR A 133 -4.75 1.03 -21.05
CA THR A 133 -3.59 0.90 -20.13
C THR A 133 -3.79 -0.07 -18.96
N GLY A 134 -5.05 -0.35 -18.59
CA GLY A 134 -5.37 -1.18 -17.42
C GLY A 134 -4.85 -2.61 -17.54
N PRO A 135 -5.28 -3.37 -18.55
CA PRO A 135 -4.81 -4.74 -18.80
C PRO A 135 -3.28 -4.87 -18.80
N PHE A 136 -2.57 -4.00 -19.52
CA PHE A 136 -1.09 -4.04 -19.56
C PHE A 136 -0.46 -3.86 -18.17
N ARG A 137 -0.96 -2.89 -17.38
CA ARG A 137 -0.45 -2.65 -16.02
C ARG A 137 -0.85 -3.75 -15.04
N ALA A 138 -2.03 -4.33 -15.20
CA ALA A 138 -2.52 -5.45 -14.40
C ALA A 138 -1.64 -6.69 -14.62
N ILE A 139 -1.43 -7.08 -15.88
CA ILE A 139 -0.56 -8.22 -16.24
C ILE A 139 0.86 -8.00 -15.71
N TYR A 140 1.44 -6.82 -15.92
CA TYR A 140 2.77 -6.49 -15.38
C TYR A 140 2.82 -6.61 -13.85
N THR A 141 1.80 -6.12 -13.15
CA THR A 141 1.74 -6.16 -11.68
C THR A 141 1.60 -7.59 -11.17
N ILE A 142 0.74 -8.41 -11.79
CA ILE A 142 0.59 -9.83 -11.47
C ILE A 142 1.92 -10.56 -11.69
N TYR A 143 2.57 -10.34 -12.83
CA TYR A 143 3.88 -10.92 -13.12
C TYR A 143 4.92 -10.54 -12.04
N LYS A 144 5.00 -9.25 -11.69
CA LYS A 144 5.91 -8.77 -10.64
C LYS A 144 5.62 -9.42 -9.29
N ASN A 145 4.37 -9.51 -8.88
CA ASN A 145 3.98 -10.18 -7.63
C ASN A 145 4.33 -11.67 -7.67
N ALA A 146 4.05 -12.37 -8.77
CA ALA A 146 4.37 -13.78 -8.95
C ALA A 146 5.89 -14.06 -8.87
N THR A 147 6.72 -13.14 -9.36
CA THR A 147 8.20 -13.22 -9.24
C THR A 147 8.74 -12.82 -7.86
N GLY A 148 7.87 -12.64 -6.86
CA GLY A 148 8.27 -12.33 -5.47
C GLY A 148 8.28 -10.84 -5.12
N GLY A 149 7.60 -10.01 -5.91
CA GLY A 149 7.41 -8.59 -5.63
C GLY A 149 8.66 -7.73 -5.86
N GLU A 150 8.63 -6.51 -5.31
CA GLU A 150 9.77 -5.60 -5.32
C GLU A 150 10.60 -5.81 -4.04
N LYS A 151 11.82 -6.33 -4.21
CA LYS A 151 12.73 -6.63 -3.10
C LYS A 151 13.66 -5.45 -2.86
N ILE A 152 13.73 -4.98 -1.61
CA ILE A 152 14.56 -3.85 -1.20
C ILE A 152 15.23 -4.21 0.13
N ARG A 153 16.55 -4.06 0.22
CA ARG A 153 17.26 -4.22 1.50
C ARG A 153 17.18 -2.95 2.34
N ILE A 154 17.22 -3.10 3.67
CA ILE A 154 17.25 -1.96 4.60
C ILE A 154 18.42 -1.01 4.28
N ARG A 155 19.62 -1.54 4.01
CA ARG A 155 20.78 -0.74 3.58
C ARG A 155 20.49 0.19 2.40
N GLN A 156 19.67 -0.25 1.45
CA GLN A 156 19.29 0.53 0.27
C GLN A 156 18.12 1.48 0.54
N LEU A 157 17.28 1.15 1.52
CA LEU A 157 16.09 1.92 1.87
C LEU A 157 16.43 3.14 2.74
N ILE A 158 17.34 3.00 3.72
CA ILE A 158 17.70 4.08 4.66
C ILE A 158 18.10 5.37 3.93
N PRO A 159 19.02 5.37 2.94
CA PRO A 159 19.38 6.58 2.21
C PRO A 159 18.19 7.22 1.50
N LYS A 160 17.39 6.41 0.77
CA LYS A 160 16.20 6.91 0.05
C LYS A 160 15.24 7.61 1.01
N VAL A 161 15.01 7.02 2.18
CA VAL A 161 14.08 7.54 3.17
C VAL A 161 14.62 8.79 3.88
N TYR A 162 15.93 8.88 4.07
CA TYR A 162 16.60 10.00 4.72
C TYR A 162 16.68 11.24 3.82
N TYR A 163 17.05 11.07 2.54
CA TYR A 163 17.21 12.17 1.58
C TYR A 163 15.89 12.72 1.00
N ILE A 164 14.79 11.96 1.07
CA ILE A 164 13.46 12.42 0.59
C ILE A 164 12.75 13.31 1.62
N ALA A 165 13.21 13.37 2.86
CA ALA A 165 12.64 14.30 3.84
C ALA A 165 13.10 15.74 3.54
N PRO A 166 12.21 16.69 3.17
CA PRO A 166 12.58 18.10 3.28
C PRO A 166 12.96 18.32 4.73
N SER A 167 14.16 18.85 4.95
CA SER A 167 14.75 19.19 6.26
C SER A 167 13.68 19.46 7.32
N VAL A 168 13.31 18.42 8.07
CA VAL A 168 12.49 18.60 9.26
C VAL A 168 13.41 19.40 10.17
N LYS A 169 13.12 20.69 10.35
CA LYS A 169 13.77 21.48 11.39
C LYS A 169 13.54 20.69 12.67
N VAL A 170 14.60 20.03 13.15
CA VAL A 170 14.64 19.46 14.47
C VAL A 170 14.36 20.64 15.38
N LYS A 171 13.13 20.74 15.87
CA LYS A 171 12.79 21.73 16.87
C LYS A 171 13.51 21.23 18.10
N ASP A 172 14.65 21.84 18.40
CA ASP A 172 15.48 21.53 19.56
C ASP A 172 14.57 21.30 20.75
N THR A 173 14.45 20.04 21.15
CA THR A 173 13.87 19.67 22.42
C THR A 173 14.88 20.15 23.46
N LYS A 174 14.74 21.43 23.85
CA LYS A 174 15.39 21.98 25.03
C LYS A 174 15.18 21.01 26.18
N SER A 175 16.29 20.48 26.68
CA SER A 175 16.59 20.32 28.10
C SER A 175 15.37 20.33 29.01
N ILE A 176 14.83 19.15 29.30
CA ILE A 176 14.18 18.91 30.58
C ILE A 176 15.32 18.52 31.53
N GLU A 177 15.99 19.54 32.07
CA GLU A 177 16.51 19.47 33.43
C GLU A 177 15.29 19.64 34.35
N LEU A 178 15.04 18.65 35.18
CA LEU A 178 14.55 18.76 36.56
C LEU A 178 14.70 17.39 37.23
#